data_AF-A0A1C0VKC0-F1
#
_entry.id   AF-A0A1C0VKC0-F1
#
_cell.length_a   1.000
_cell.length_b   1.000
_cell.length_c   1.000
_cell.angle_alpha   90.00
_cell.angle_beta   90.00
_cell.angle_gamma   90.00
#
_symmetry.space_group_name_H-M   'P 1'
#
loop_
_entity.id
_entity.type
_entity.pdbx_description
1 polymer ?
#
loop_
_entity_poly.entity_id
_entity_poly.type
_entity_poly.pdbx_seq_one_letter_code
_entity_poly.pdbx_strand_id
1 'polypeptide(L)' 'MLYKSNEDLPLEIRTRLSEAYQELYRAAFNSALHWYGEASKAHQVALSAVKMQSAMDRNVVVSG' A
#
# COMPACT_ATOMS: atom_id res chain seq x y z
N MET A 1 13.58 7.05 1.09
CA MET A 1 14.21 6.01 0.25
C MET A 1 13.10 5.14 -0.33
N LEU A 2 13.19 4.72 -1.60
CA LEU A 2 12.19 3.83 -2.21
C LEU A 2 12.29 2.43 -1.60
N TYR A 3 11.15 1.76 -1.46
CA TYR A 3 11.08 0.37 -1.01
C TYR A 3 11.37 -0.57 -2.20
N LYS A 4 12.35 -1.47 -2.08
CA LYS A 4 12.72 -2.39 -3.17
C LYS A 4 11.94 -3.69 -3.07
N SER A 5 11.79 -4.23 -1.87
CA SER A 5 10.99 -5.42 -1.58
C SER A 5 9.93 -5.15 -0.50
N ASN A 6 9.05 -6.12 -0.26
CA ASN A 6 8.10 -6.05 0.85
C ASN A 6 8.81 -6.10 2.21
N GLU A 7 10.00 -6.68 2.30
CA GLU A 7 10.80 -6.74 3.53
C GLU A 7 11.31 -5.37 3.97
N ASP A 8 11.47 -4.45 3.02
CA ASP A 8 11.88 -3.06 3.28
C ASP A 8 10.75 -2.20 3.87
N LEU A 9 9.50 -2.70 3.87
CA LEU A 9 8.36 -1.96 4.39
C LEU A 9 8.43 -1.80 5.92
N PRO A 10 7.83 -0.72 6.47
CA PRO A 10 7.74 -0.55 7.91
C PRO A 10 7.11 -1.77 8.57
N LEU A 11 7.62 -2.18 9.73
CA LEU A 11 7.17 -3.38 10.44
C LEU A 11 5.65 -3.41 10.63
N GLU A 12 5.05 -2.26 10.94
CA GLU A 12 3.61 -2.12 11.08
C GLU A 12 2.85 -2.48 9.79
N ILE A 13 3.39 -2.12 8.63
CA ILE A 13 2.78 -2.45 7.33
C ILE A 13 2.91 -3.94 7.04
N ARG A 14 4.09 -4.52 7.29
CA ARG A 14 4.36 -5.95 7.05
C ARG A 14 3.51 -6.87 7.94
N THR A 15 3.23 -6.44 9.17
CA THR A 15 2.44 -7.23 10.13
C THR A 15 0.93 -7.10 9.93
N ARG A 16 0.46 -5.99 9.36
CA ARG A 16 -0.98 -5.69 9.21
C ARG A 16 -1.54 -6.06 7.84
N LEU A 17 -0.72 -6.13 6.81
CA LEU A 17 -1.15 -6.35 5.43
C LEU A 17 -0.74 -7.73 4.92
N SER A 18 -1.59 -8.36 4.09
CA SER A 18 -1.21 -9.53 3.30
C SER A 18 -0.14 -9.18 2.25
N GLU A 19 0.57 -10.16 1.70
CA GLU A 19 1.62 -9.92 0.69
C GLU A 19 1.13 -9.11 -0.51
N ALA A 20 -0.07 -9.40 -1.02
CA ALA A 20 -0.66 -8.64 -2.14
C ALA A 20 -0.90 -7.16 -1.79
N TYR A 21 -1.38 -6.88 -0.57
CA TYR A 21 -1.56 -5.50 -0.11
C TYR A 21 -0.24 -4.81 0.23
N GLN A 22 0.78 -5.54 0.66
CA GLN A 22 2.14 -5.02 0.82
C GLN A 22 2.73 -4.60 -0.52
N GLU A 23 2.54 -5.41 -1.57
CA GLU A 23 3.01 -5.08 -2.91
C GLU A 23 2.31 -3.83 -3.46
N LEU A 24 0.99 -3.74 -3.32
CA LEU A 24 0.21 -2.56 -3.70
C LEU A 24 0.68 -1.32 -2.92
N TYR A 25 0.87 -1.46 -1.61
CA TYR A 25 1.36 -0.38 -0.77
C TYR A 25 2.74 0.11 -1.24
N ARG A 26 3.66 -0.81 -1.51
CA ARG A 26 5.02 -0.53 -2.01
C ARG A 26 4.99 0.25 -3.31
N ALA A 27 4.19 -0.21 -4.29
CA ALA A 27 4.06 0.44 -5.58
C ALA A 27 3.47 1.85 -5.46
N ALA A 28 2.39 2.00 -4.69
CA ALA A 28 1.73 3.28 -4.46
C ALA A 28 2.63 4.27 -3.70
N PHE A 29 3.36 3.80 -2.68
CA PHE A 29 4.31 4.62 -1.94
C PHE A 29 5.43 5.12 -2.84
N ASN A 30 6.06 4.23 -3.61
CA ASN A 30 7.17 4.59 -4.48
C ASN A 30 6.75 5.59 -5.56
N SER A 31 5.56 5.38 -6.15
CA SER A 31 4.97 6.34 -7.10
C SER A 31 4.71 7.70 -6.45
N ALA A 32 4.06 7.72 -5.29
CA ALA A 32 3.76 8.97 -4.59
C ALA A 32 5.02 9.70 -4.13
N LEU A 33 6.05 8.98 -3.69
CA LEU A 33 7.33 9.58 -3.32
C LEU A 33 8.03 10.20 -4.53
N HIS A 34 7.96 9.55 -5.70
CA HIS A 34 8.51 10.09 -6.94
C HIS A 34 7.85 11.42 -7.33
N TRP A 35 6.53 11.52 -7.22
CA TRP A 35 5.79 12.72 -7.62
C TRP A 35 5.79 13.85 -6.58
N TYR A 36 5.66 13.52 -5.30
CA TYR A 36 5.48 14.51 -4.25
C TYR A 36 6.76 14.81 -3.47
N GLY A 37 7.78 13.94 -3.50
CA GLY A 37 9.00 14.09 -2.71
C GLY A 37 8.82 13.97 -1.19
N GLU A 38 7.58 13.79 -0.71
CA GLU A 38 7.23 13.77 0.71
C GLU A 38 6.81 12.37 1.17
N ALA A 39 7.59 11.77 2.08
CA ALA A 39 7.33 10.42 2.58
C ALA A 39 6.01 10.31 3.36
N SER A 40 5.67 11.31 4.17
CA SER A 40 4.40 11.35 4.92
C SER A 40 3.19 11.28 3.98
N LYS A 41 3.22 12.06 2.90
CA LYS A 41 2.18 12.06 1.87
C LYS A 41 2.16 10.74 1.10
N ALA A 42 3.33 10.19 0.77
CA ALA A 42 3.43 8.89 0.11
C ALA A 42 2.82 7.75 0.94
N HIS A 43 3.00 7.77 2.26
CA HIS A 43 2.34 6.84 3.17
C HIS A 43 0.81 6.97 3.15
N GLN A 44 0.29 8.20 3.17
CA GLN A 44 -1.15 8.44 3.11
C GLN A 44 -1.76 7.92 1.80
N VAL A 45 -1.09 8.15 0.67
CA VAL A 45 -1.52 7.64 -0.64
C VAL A 45 -1.51 6.11 -0.67
N ALA A 46 -0.42 5.49 -0.20
CA ALA A 46 -0.30 4.04 -0.16
C ALA A 46 -1.36 3.37 0.73
N LEU A 47 -1.62 3.92 1.91
CA LEU A 47 -2.69 3.44 2.80
C LEU A 47 -4.08 3.59 2.17
N SER A 48 -4.31 4.69 1.43
CA SER A 48 -5.59 4.92 0.75
C SER A 48 -5.80 3.91 -0.37
N ALA A 49 -4.76 3.60 -1.16
CA ALA A 49 -4.81 2.59 -2.20
C ALA A 49 -5.16 1.20 -1.63
N VAL A 50 -4.50 0.80 -0.54
CA VAL A 50 -4.80 -0.48 0.14
C VAL A 50 -6.24 -0.53 0.67
N LYS A 51 -6.72 0.56 1.28
CA LYS A 51 -8.11 0.64 1.76
C LYS A 51 -9.13 0.50 0.63
N MET A 52 -8.89 1.17 -0.51
CA MET A 52 -9.76 1.08 -1.68
C MET A 52 -9.79 -0.34 -2.23
N GLN A 53 -8.62 -0.96 -2.42
CA GLN A 53 -8.55 -2.33 -2.92
C GLN A 53 -9.24 -3.32 -1.97
N SER A 54 -9.00 -3.20 -0.66
CA SER A 54 -9.65 -4.07 0.33
C SER A 54 -11.17 -3.92 0.35
N ALA A 55 -11.69 -2.71 0.16
CA ALA A 55 -13.13 -2.49 0.04
C ALA A 55 -13.70 -3.12 -1.24
N MET A 56 -12.98 -3.04 -2.35
CA MET A 56 -13.36 -3.70 -3.60
C MET A 56 -13.38 -5.22 -3.47
N ASP A 57 -12.35 -5.82 -2.88
CA ASP A 57 -12.26 -7.26 -2.69
C ASP A 57 -13.40 -7.78 -1.81
N ARG A 58 -13.77 -7.03 -0.75
CA ARG A 58 -14.94 -7.36 0.09
C ARG A 58 -16.25 -7.32 -0.70
N ASN A 59 -16.43 -6.34 -1.58
CA ASN A 59 -17.64 -6.22 -2.39
C ASN A 59 -17.74 -7.31 -3.47
N VAL A 60 -16.61 -7.75 -4.02
CA VAL A 60 -16.57 -8.87 -4.98
C VAL A 60 -17.01 -10.17 -4.30
N VAL A 61 -16.61 -10.41 -3.05
CA VAL A 61 -17.01 -11.61 -2.29
C VAL A 61 -18.49 -11.61 -1.90
N VAL A 62 -19.11 -10.43 -1.69
CA VAL A 62 -20.54 -10.36 -1.27
C VAL A 62 -21.53 -10.48 -2.44
N SER A 63 -21.06 -10.32 -3.67
CA SER A 63 -21.89 -10.30 -4.88
C SER A 63 -21.84 -11.61 -5.69
N GLY A 64 -21.19 -12.65 -5.14
CA GLY A 64 -20.99 -13.96 -5.78
C GLY A 64 -21.83 -15.07 -5.18
#